data_AF-A0A316F0I3-F1
#
_entry.id   AF-A0A316F0I3-F1
#
_cell.length_a   1.000
_cell.length_b   1.000
_cell.length_c   1.000
_cell.angle_alpha   90.00
_cell.angle_beta   90.00
_cell.angle_gamma   90.00
#
_symmetry.space_group_name_H-M   'P 1'
#
loop_
_entity.id
_entity.type
_entity.pdbx_description
1 polymer ?
#
loop_
_entity_poly.entity_id
_entity_poly.type
_entity_poly.pdbx_seq_one_letter_code
_entity_poly.pdbx_strand_id
1 'polypeptide(L)'
;MKAHLQHTRTIFLSFFFLTLIIFSTTAQQTKKISLQGFLKDADGKAIPNGRQDITFKLYPTATGGAAEWSETQSINVFGGVYSTHLGLNTNAISGGVSNFEELSWGSKTYFVGVTLQDAELTPRTELTFAPYSLGAPFAQKSQEVICSGAVGDVKYSILNPTQFAAANGSCWVPMDGRNIAGSKLATITGLTTVTNAGGLFLRGQEFASNTNHDPNRDTNSPIATFEDQSTQAHSHTYSGYTSTDGQHSHGFSIPYRKEEGGWGQQGFNAFKVTDRSIDDYNGRQTDGSGNHYHYYSGTTSNHNGYSSDETRPKNINLWTYIRIN
;
A
#
# COMPACT_ATOMS: atom_id res chain seq x y z
N MET A 1 -17.93 34.53 41.30
CA MET A 1 -18.94 34.90 40.29
C MET A 1 -18.37 35.25 38.90
N LYS A 2 -17.15 35.84 38.78
CA LYS A 2 -16.56 36.21 37.48
C LYS A 2 -16.12 35.01 36.59
N ALA A 3 -15.63 33.91 37.16
CA ALA A 3 -15.17 32.74 36.39
C ALA A 3 -16.32 32.00 35.68
N HIS A 4 -17.50 31.92 36.31
CA HIS A 4 -18.64 31.18 35.77
C HIS A 4 -19.25 31.84 34.51
N LEU A 5 -19.05 33.16 34.35
CA LEU A 5 -19.53 33.95 33.21
C LEU A 5 -18.61 33.86 31.99
N GLN A 6 -17.34 33.46 32.16
CA GLN A 6 -16.39 33.30 31.06
C GLN A 6 -16.58 31.96 30.34
N HIS A 7 -16.84 30.88 31.09
CA HIS A 7 -17.09 29.55 30.53
C HIS A 7 -18.39 29.46 29.72
N THR A 8 -19.44 30.17 30.13
CA THR A 8 -20.69 30.21 29.37
C THR A 8 -20.55 30.98 28.05
N ARG A 9 -19.69 32.00 27.98
CA ARG A 9 -19.42 32.77 26.75
C ARG A 9 -18.56 31.98 25.74
N THR A 10 -17.59 31.20 26.20
CA THR A 10 -16.80 30.32 25.33
C THR A 10 -17.63 29.15 24.82
N ILE A 11 -18.50 28.54 25.63
CA ILE A 11 -19.40 27.46 25.17
C ILE A 11 -20.38 27.99 24.11
N PHE A 12 -20.93 29.19 24.29
CA PHE A 12 -21.86 29.79 23.32
C PHE A 12 -21.17 30.15 22.00
N LEU A 13 -19.93 30.66 22.04
CA LEU A 13 -19.14 30.90 20.82
C LEU A 13 -18.76 29.61 20.10
N SER A 14 -18.40 28.55 20.84
CA SER A 14 -18.09 27.23 20.25
C SER A 14 -19.32 26.60 19.61
N PHE A 15 -20.51 26.77 20.20
CA PHE A 15 -21.77 26.28 19.63
C PHE A 15 -22.18 27.06 18.38
N PHE A 16 -21.94 28.38 18.34
CA PHE A 16 -22.16 29.22 17.16
C PHE A 16 -21.18 28.92 16.02
N PHE A 17 -19.92 28.60 16.34
CA PHE A 17 -18.93 28.18 15.33
C PHE A 17 -19.22 26.77 14.80
N LEU A 18 -19.77 25.87 15.64
CA LEU A 18 -20.15 24.52 15.25
C LEU A 18 -21.40 24.50 14.35
N THR A 19 -22.36 25.41 14.54
CA THR A 19 -23.53 25.52 13.66
C THR A 19 -23.21 26.15 12.29
N LEU A 20 -22.17 26.98 12.18
CA LEU A 20 -21.74 27.57 10.90
C LEU A 20 -21.08 26.55 9.94
N ILE A 21 -20.53 25.44 10.46
CA ILE A 21 -19.81 24.42 9.66
C ILE A 21 -20.78 23.42 8.99
N ILE A 22 -22.04 23.34 9.45
CA ILE A 22 -23.00 22.33 8.97
C ILE A 22 -23.77 22.81 7.72
N PHE A 23 -23.69 24.10 7.37
CA PHE A 23 -24.26 24.62 6.12
C PHE A 23 -23.23 24.56 4.98
N SER A 24 -22.78 23.35 4.64
CA SER A 24 -22.21 23.11 3.32
C SER A 24 -23.37 22.97 2.34
N THR A 25 -23.86 24.08 1.79
CA THR A 25 -24.77 24.01 0.64
C THR A 25 -23.94 23.56 -0.55
N THR A 26 -24.12 22.32 -0.99
CA THR A 26 -23.67 21.90 -2.31
C THR A 26 -24.56 22.64 -3.31
N ALA A 27 -24.11 23.81 -3.77
CA ALA A 27 -24.70 24.45 -4.93
C ALA A 27 -24.34 23.61 -6.17
N GLN A 28 -25.06 22.51 -6.36
CA GLN A 28 -24.94 21.69 -7.56
C GLN A 28 -25.64 22.44 -8.69
N GLN A 29 -24.85 23.06 -9.56
CA GLN A 29 -25.37 23.65 -10.79
C GLN A 29 -25.99 22.52 -11.63
N THR A 30 -27.32 22.50 -11.73
CA THR A 30 -28.05 21.56 -12.58
C THR A 30 -27.59 21.71 -14.02
N LYS A 31 -27.27 20.61 -14.68
CA LYS A 31 -26.81 20.62 -16.08
C LYS A 31 -28.00 21.00 -16.98
N LYS A 32 -27.82 21.99 -17.84
CA LYS A 32 -28.88 22.49 -18.74
C LYS A 32 -28.34 22.69 -20.14
N ILE A 33 -29.22 22.54 -21.13
CA ILE A 33 -28.90 22.81 -22.54
C ILE A 33 -29.89 23.86 -23.06
N SER A 34 -29.38 24.94 -23.67
CA SER A 34 -30.23 25.92 -24.34
C SER A 34 -30.78 25.36 -25.65
N LEU A 35 -32.08 25.54 -25.90
CA LEU A 35 -32.77 25.14 -27.12
C LEU A 35 -33.60 26.30 -27.64
N GLN A 36 -33.50 26.56 -28.93
CA GLN A 36 -34.33 27.55 -29.64
C GLN A 36 -34.88 26.93 -30.90
N GLY A 37 -36.08 27.36 -31.29
CA GLY A 37 -36.73 26.86 -32.49
C GLY A 37 -37.80 27.81 -33.01
N PHE A 38 -38.26 27.50 -34.22
CA PHE A 38 -39.31 28.24 -34.90
C PHE A 38 -40.49 27.32 -35.19
N LEU A 39 -41.68 27.70 -34.73
CA LEU A 39 -42.92 26.96 -34.89
C LEU A 39 -43.77 27.62 -35.98
N LYS A 40 -44.12 26.81 -36.98
CA LYS A 40 -45.00 27.18 -38.10
C LYS A 40 -46.27 26.34 -38.07
N ASP A 41 -47.36 26.90 -38.56
CA ASP A 41 -48.57 26.16 -38.90
C ASP A 41 -48.40 25.40 -40.23
N ALA A 42 -49.44 24.66 -40.62
CA ALA A 42 -49.46 23.86 -41.85
C ALA A 42 -49.33 24.72 -43.13
N ASP A 43 -49.70 25.99 -43.06
CA ASP A 43 -49.59 26.96 -44.16
C ASP A 43 -48.20 27.64 -44.19
N GLY A 44 -47.30 27.26 -43.27
CA GLY A 44 -45.94 27.77 -43.17
C GLY A 44 -45.84 29.13 -42.46
N LYS A 45 -46.95 29.64 -41.92
CA LYS A 45 -47.00 30.91 -41.18
C LYS A 45 -46.60 30.67 -39.72
N ALA A 46 -45.98 31.67 -39.12
CA ALA A 46 -45.61 31.63 -37.71
C ALA A 46 -46.85 31.44 -36.83
N ILE A 47 -46.77 30.57 -35.83
CA ILE A 47 -47.86 30.43 -34.86
C ILE A 47 -48.07 31.74 -34.09
N PRO A 48 -49.31 32.05 -33.65
CA PRO A 48 -49.61 33.27 -32.91
C PRO A 48 -48.79 33.41 -31.61
N ASN A 49 -48.56 34.65 -31.20
CA ASN A 49 -47.91 34.94 -29.92
C ASN A 49 -48.76 34.40 -28.77
N GLY A 50 -48.10 33.81 -27.77
CA GLY A 50 -48.77 33.33 -26.58
C GLY A 50 -48.05 32.18 -25.91
N ARG A 51 -48.62 31.73 -24.80
CA ARG A 51 -48.10 30.60 -24.03
C ARG A 51 -48.46 29.30 -24.72
N GLN A 52 -47.46 28.44 -24.94
CA GLN A 52 -47.62 27.12 -25.54
C GLN A 52 -47.01 26.07 -24.61
N ASP A 53 -47.74 24.97 -24.42
CA ASP A 53 -47.22 23.81 -23.71
C ASP A 53 -46.50 22.91 -24.72
N ILE A 54 -45.18 22.88 -24.61
CA ILE A 54 -44.29 22.17 -25.51
C ILE A 54 -43.65 21.02 -24.74
N THR A 55 -43.74 19.81 -25.29
CA THR A 55 -43.05 18.65 -24.73
C THR A 55 -41.82 18.33 -25.56
N PHE A 56 -40.66 18.34 -24.93
CA PHE A 56 -39.38 17.95 -25.51
C PHE A 56 -39.09 16.51 -25.14
N LYS A 57 -38.62 15.72 -26.11
CA LYS A 57 -38.20 14.34 -25.90
C LYS A 57 -36.83 14.10 -26.51
N LEU A 58 -36.00 13.31 -25.83
CA LEU A 58 -34.70 12.91 -26.34
C LEU A 58 -34.71 11.44 -26.75
N TYR A 59 -34.23 11.20 -27.97
CA TYR A 59 -34.22 9.90 -28.62
C TYR A 59 -32.80 9.50 -29.00
N PRO A 60 -32.43 8.21 -28.90
CA PRO A 60 -31.15 7.71 -29.39
C PRO A 60 -31.12 7.51 -30.92
N THR A 61 -32.25 7.70 -31.62
CA THR A 61 -32.39 7.53 -33.07
C THR A 61 -33.10 8.72 -33.72
N ALA A 62 -32.72 9.02 -34.97
CA ALA A 62 -33.29 10.12 -35.74
C ALA A 62 -34.79 9.93 -36.08
N THR A 63 -35.22 8.67 -36.24
CA THR A 63 -36.61 8.28 -36.52
C THR A 63 -36.99 7.04 -35.73
N GLY A 64 -38.27 6.91 -35.35
CA GLY A 64 -38.76 5.77 -34.54
C GLY A 64 -38.13 5.70 -33.15
N GLY A 65 -38.18 4.53 -32.51
CA GLY A 65 -37.58 4.31 -31.18
C GLY A 65 -38.37 4.95 -30.03
N ALA A 66 -38.08 4.49 -28.81
CA ALA A 66 -38.64 5.06 -27.58
C ALA A 66 -37.80 6.27 -27.12
N ALA A 67 -38.44 7.24 -26.49
CA ALA A 67 -37.74 8.35 -25.84
C ALA A 67 -37.00 7.83 -24.61
N GLU A 68 -35.77 8.28 -24.39
CA GLU A 68 -34.99 7.99 -23.17
C GLU A 68 -35.18 9.07 -22.11
N TRP A 69 -35.69 10.26 -22.49
CA TRP A 69 -36.02 11.35 -21.57
C TRP A 69 -37.12 12.25 -22.15
N SER A 70 -37.91 12.90 -21.28
CA SER A 70 -38.99 13.81 -21.66
C SER A 70 -39.12 14.98 -20.69
N GLU A 71 -39.49 16.15 -21.21
CA GLU A 71 -39.79 17.33 -20.42
C GLU A 71 -40.88 18.20 -21.05
N THR A 72 -41.95 18.46 -20.31
CA THR A 72 -42.99 19.42 -20.71
C THR A 72 -42.73 20.77 -20.07
N GLN A 73 -42.79 21.81 -20.89
CA GLN A 73 -42.60 23.20 -20.47
C GLN A 73 -43.66 24.10 -21.09
N SER A 74 -44.07 25.08 -20.31
CA SER A 74 -45.02 26.09 -20.75
C SER A 74 -44.26 27.37 -21.10
N ILE A 75 -44.06 27.62 -22.40
CA ILE A 75 -43.15 28.64 -22.94
C ILE A 75 -43.93 29.72 -23.68
N ASN A 76 -43.55 30.99 -23.50
CA ASN A 76 -44.10 32.07 -24.31
C ASN A 76 -43.41 32.11 -25.67
N VAL A 77 -44.21 31.95 -26.73
CA VAL A 77 -43.76 32.03 -28.12
C VAL A 77 -44.06 33.44 -28.65
N PHE A 78 -43.08 34.04 -29.34
CA PHE A 78 -43.22 35.34 -29.98
C PHE A 78 -42.77 35.25 -31.44
N GLY A 79 -43.65 35.62 -32.37
CA GLY A 79 -43.41 35.54 -33.81
C GLY A 79 -43.07 34.13 -34.28
N GLY A 80 -43.61 33.10 -33.63
CA GLY A 80 -43.26 31.70 -33.89
C GLY A 80 -41.95 31.22 -33.25
N VAL A 81 -41.14 32.11 -32.65
CA VAL A 81 -39.86 31.73 -32.01
C VAL A 81 -40.08 31.36 -30.55
N TYR A 82 -39.46 30.27 -30.10
CA TYR A 82 -39.29 29.95 -28.69
C TYR A 82 -37.80 29.82 -28.33
N SER A 83 -37.48 30.12 -27.07
CA SER A 83 -36.15 29.92 -26.49
C SER A 83 -36.31 29.39 -25.07
N THR A 84 -35.68 28.27 -24.76
CA THR A 84 -35.76 27.61 -23.46
C THR A 84 -34.47 26.89 -23.07
N HIS A 85 -34.46 26.30 -21.88
CA HIS A 85 -33.42 25.38 -21.43
C HIS A 85 -34.05 24.03 -21.13
N LEU A 86 -33.42 22.94 -21.59
CA LEU A 86 -33.76 21.56 -21.20
C LEU A 86 -33.03 21.19 -19.90
N GLY A 87 -33.63 20.30 -19.12
CA GLY A 87 -33.13 19.88 -17.81
C GLY A 87 -33.59 20.77 -16.66
N LEU A 88 -34.78 21.39 -16.77
CA LEU A 88 -35.36 22.20 -15.69
C LEU A 88 -36.23 21.37 -14.76
N ASN A 89 -36.96 20.40 -15.32
CA ASN A 89 -37.90 19.57 -14.61
C ASN A 89 -37.49 18.09 -14.67
N THR A 90 -37.78 17.34 -13.61
CA THR A 90 -37.67 15.89 -13.58
C THR A 90 -39.01 15.28 -13.97
N ASN A 91 -39.04 14.44 -14.99
CA ASN A 91 -40.25 13.70 -15.36
C ASN A 91 -39.91 12.23 -15.53
N ALA A 92 -40.62 11.37 -14.80
CA ALA A 92 -40.49 9.94 -14.98
C ALA A 92 -41.11 9.54 -16.32
N ILE A 93 -40.36 8.80 -17.13
CA ILE A 93 -40.89 8.09 -18.30
C ILE A 93 -40.64 6.60 -18.15
N SER A 94 -41.58 5.78 -18.61
CA SER A 94 -41.41 4.32 -18.59
C SER A 94 -40.31 3.91 -19.56
N GLY A 95 -39.26 3.23 -19.06
CA GLY A 95 -38.14 2.76 -19.87
C GLY A 95 -37.06 3.80 -20.18
N GLY A 96 -37.10 4.98 -19.54
CA GLY A 96 -36.07 6.01 -19.66
C GLY A 96 -35.56 6.51 -18.30
N VAL A 97 -34.88 7.65 -18.31
CA VAL A 97 -34.31 8.28 -17.12
C VAL A 97 -35.16 9.45 -16.63
N SER A 98 -35.20 9.64 -15.31
CA SER A 98 -36.02 10.71 -14.70
C SER A 98 -35.27 12.02 -14.57
N ASN A 99 -33.94 11.94 -14.42
CA ASN A 99 -33.07 13.10 -14.32
C ASN A 99 -32.29 13.32 -15.62
N PHE A 100 -32.13 14.57 -16.02
CA PHE A 100 -31.43 14.93 -17.24
C PHE A 100 -29.95 14.53 -17.22
N GLU A 101 -29.33 14.53 -16.05
CA GLU A 101 -27.93 14.12 -15.87
C GLU A 101 -27.68 12.62 -16.04
N GLU A 102 -28.72 11.78 -15.95
CA GLU A 102 -28.62 10.32 -16.05
C GLU A 102 -28.57 9.83 -17.51
N LEU A 103 -28.84 10.70 -18.48
CA LEU A 103 -28.66 10.37 -19.89
C LEU A 103 -27.21 10.00 -20.18
N SER A 104 -27.00 9.10 -21.13
CA SER A 104 -25.68 8.58 -21.51
C SER A 104 -24.89 9.56 -22.38
N TRP A 105 -24.70 10.79 -21.88
CA TRP A 105 -23.97 11.86 -22.54
C TRP A 105 -22.55 11.41 -22.94
N GLY A 106 -22.19 11.61 -24.21
CA GLY A 106 -20.87 11.29 -24.74
C GLY A 106 -20.71 9.85 -25.26
N SER A 107 -21.66 8.96 -24.95
CA SER A 107 -21.66 7.56 -25.44
C SER A 107 -22.73 7.29 -26.51
N LYS A 108 -23.74 8.16 -26.60
CA LYS A 108 -24.83 8.07 -27.58
C LYS A 108 -25.08 9.44 -28.22
N THR A 109 -25.50 9.45 -29.48
CA THR A 109 -26.05 10.65 -30.12
C THR A 109 -27.52 10.80 -29.74
N TYR A 110 -27.93 12.01 -29.35
CA TYR A 110 -29.31 12.30 -29.00
C TYR A 110 -29.98 13.23 -30.01
N PHE A 111 -31.25 12.96 -30.31
CA PHE A 111 -32.11 13.75 -31.18
C PHE A 111 -33.28 14.32 -30.38
N VAL A 112 -33.53 15.63 -30.52
CA VAL A 112 -34.65 16.34 -29.91
C VAL A 112 -35.89 16.19 -30.78
N GLY A 113 -36.91 15.54 -30.23
CA GLY A 113 -38.29 15.63 -30.71
C GLY A 113 -39.04 16.73 -29.97
N VAL A 114 -39.87 17.46 -30.71
CA VAL A 114 -40.72 18.53 -30.16
C VAL A 114 -42.17 18.13 -30.40
N THR A 115 -42.95 18.02 -29.34
CA THR A 115 -44.38 17.71 -29.39
C THR A 115 -45.18 18.94 -28.99
N LEU A 116 -46.13 19.32 -29.85
CA LEU A 116 -47.06 20.42 -29.63
C LEU A 116 -48.49 19.89 -29.85
N GLN A 117 -49.40 20.13 -28.90
CA GLN A 117 -50.80 19.64 -28.99
C GLN A 117 -50.89 18.14 -29.32
N ASP A 118 -50.07 17.33 -28.66
CA ASP A 118 -49.97 15.86 -28.85
C ASP A 118 -49.46 15.39 -30.23
N ALA A 119 -49.07 16.31 -31.12
CA ALA A 119 -48.41 16.00 -32.38
C ALA A 119 -46.90 16.18 -32.28
N GLU A 120 -46.12 15.12 -32.55
CA GLU A 120 -44.66 15.20 -32.62
C GLU A 120 -44.20 15.71 -33.99
N LEU A 121 -43.45 16.80 -33.98
CA LEU A 121 -42.90 17.43 -35.17
C LEU A 121 -41.73 16.61 -35.72
N THR A 122 -41.65 16.53 -37.05
CA THR A 122 -40.58 15.85 -37.77
C THR A 122 -39.94 16.80 -38.81
N PRO A 123 -38.64 16.66 -39.13
CA PRO A 123 -37.67 15.73 -38.57
C PRO A 123 -37.18 16.15 -37.16
N ARG A 124 -36.64 15.19 -36.40
CA ARG A 124 -35.99 15.46 -35.11
C ARG A 124 -34.68 16.22 -35.34
N THR A 125 -34.32 17.09 -34.39
CA THR A 125 -33.08 17.87 -34.47
C THR A 125 -31.96 17.15 -33.72
N GLU A 126 -30.83 16.89 -34.37
CA GLU A 126 -29.66 16.30 -33.71
C GLU A 126 -29.03 17.28 -32.71
N LEU A 127 -28.72 16.80 -31.50
CA LEU A 127 -27.90 17.54 -30.55
C LEU A 127 -26.42 17.41 -30.93
N THR A 128 -25.76 18.56 -31.11
CA THR A 128 -24.34 18.65 -31.50
C THR A 128 -23.42 18.89 -30.29
N PHE A 129 -22.16 19.27 -30.51
CA PHE A 129 -21.07 19.22 -29.52
C PHE A 129 -21.32 19.89 -28.15
N ALA A 130 -22.10 20.97 -28.07
CA ALA A 130 -22.29 21.71 -26.81
C ALA A 130 -22.92 20.83 -25.70
N PRO A 131 -24.02 20.10 -25.96
CA PRO A 131 -24.58 19.06 -25.09
C PRO A 131 -23.63 17.97 -24.57
N TYR A 132 -22.70 17.45 -25.40
CA TYR A 132 -21.86 16.31 -24.99
C TYR A 132 -20.79 16.67 -23.95
N SER A 133 -20.49 17.96 -23.78
CA SER A 133 -19.62 18.44 -22.70
C SER A 133 -20.17 18.10 -21.30
N LEU A 134 -21.47 17.85 -21.18
CA LEU A 134 -22.11 17.38 -19.94
C LEU A 134 -21.66 15.98 -19.52
N GLY A 135 -21.17 15.16 -20.46
CA GLY A 135 -20.61 13.83 -20.23
C GLY A 135 -19.09 13.84 -20.04
N ALA A 136 -18.44 15.01 -20.02
CA ALA A 136 -16.99 15.08 -19.89
C ALA A 136 -16.53 14.41 -18.58
N PRO A 137 -15.62 13.43 -18.65
CA PRO A 137 -15.21 12.58 -17.51
C PRO A 137 -14.49 13.33 -16.37
N PHE A 138 -14.31 14.64 -16.49
CA PHE A 138 -13.64 15.49 -15.51
C PHE A 138 -14.56 15.92 -14.35
N ALA A 139 -15.88 15.87 -14.51
CA ALA A 139 -16.81 16.34 -13.46
C ALA A 139 -17.12 15.29 -12.37
N GLN A 140 -17.02 13.99 -12.68
CA GLN A 140 -17.27 12.91 -11.70
C GLN A 140 -15.99 12.40 -11.01
N LYS A 141 -14.81 12.74 -11.54
CA LYS A 141 -13.51 12.36 -10.95
C LYS A 141 -13.03 13.27 -9.82
N SER A 142 -13.76 14.32 -9.45
CA SER A 142 -13.31 15.28 -8.44
C SER A 142 -13.34 14.75 -6.99
N GLN A 143 -13.82 13.53 -6.76
CA GLN A 143 -13.86 12.87 -5.45
C GLN A 143 -12.96 11.63 -5.33
N GLU A 144 -12.45 11.11 -6.44
CA GLU A 144 -11.44 10.05 -6.38
C GLU A 144 -10.06 10.69 -6.36
N VAL A 145 -9.26 10.35 -5.34
CA VAL A 145 -7.85 10.74 -5.32
C VAL A 145 -7.19 10.20 -6.57
N ILE A 146 -6.74 11.11 -7.44
CA ILE A 146 -6.05 10.74 -8.66
C ILE A 146 -4.70 10.13 -8.28
N CYS A 147 -4.53 8.90 -8.71
CA CYS A 147 -3.30 8.15 -8.65
C CYS A 147 -2.12 8.87 -9.31
N SER A 148 -1.28 9.53 -8.52
CA SER A 148 -0.01 10.07 -8.97
C SER A 148 1.05 8.96 -9.10
N GLY A 149 2.05 9.16 -9.97
CA GLY A 149 3.14 8.20 -10.23
C GLY A 149 2.96 7.38 -11.51
N ALA A 150 3.95 6.57 -11.86
CA ALA A 150 3.94 5.61 -12.96
C ALA A 150 3.69 4.18 -12.45
N VAL A 151 3.16 3.32 -13.31
CA VAL A 151 2.95 1.90 -12.97
C VAL A 151 4.29 1.25 -12.64
N GLY A 152 4.36 0.53 -11.52
CA GLY A 152 5.59 -0.08 -11.01
C GLY A 152 6.37 0.81 -10.02
N ASP A 153 5.99 2.08 -9.83
CA ASP A 153 6.60 2.92 -8.81
C ASP A 153 6.42 2.30 -7.42
N VAL A 154 7.48 2.35 -6.61
CA VAL A 154 7.48 1.92 -5.22
C VAL A 154 7.60 3.14 -4.30
N LYS A 155 6.76 3.20 -3.26
CA LYS A 155 6.77 4.27 -2.26
C LYS A 155 6.87 3.70 -0.84
N TYR A 156 7.66 4.37 -0.03
CA TYR A 156 7.66 4.16 1.42
C TYR A 156 6.80 5.20 2.11
N SER A 157 6.06 4.78 3.14
CA SER A 157 5.20 5.68 3.90
C SER A 157 5.04 5.25 5.35
N ILE A 158 4.83 6.23 6.22
CA ILE A 158 4.38 5.99 7.61
C ILE A 158 2.88 5.71 7.68
N LEU A 159 2.13 6.03 6.62
CA LEU A 159 0.68 5.84 6.58
C LEU A 159 0.36 4.35 6.42
N ASN A 160 -0.58 3.86 7.24
CA ASN A 160 -1.10 2.51 7.09
C ASN A 160 -1.94 2.37 5.79
N PRO A 161 -2.28 1.15 5.35
CA PRO A 161 -2.90 0.96 4.04
C PRO A 161 -4.20 1.75 3.82
N THR A 162 -5.03 1.87 4.86
CA THR A 162 -6.28 2.64 4.80
C THR A 162 -6.01 4.13 4.63
N GLN A 163 -5.11 4.69 5.43
CA GLN A 163 -4.72 6.10 5.35
C GLN A 163 -4.02 6.42 4.02
N PHE A 164 -3.16 5.51 3.55
CA PHE A 164 -2.43 5.69 2.31
C PHE A 164 -3.37 5.70 1.11
N ALA A 165 -4.31 4.74 1.03
CA ALA A 165 -5.31 4.69 -0.03
C ALA A 165 -6.20 5.94 -0.04
N ALA A 166 -6.60 6.43 1.14
CA ALA A 166 -7.36 7.68 1.26
C ALA A 166 -6.59 8.91 0.76
N ALA A 167 -5.25 8.90 0.82
CA ALA A 167 -4.41 10.02 0.42
C ALA A 167 -3.79 9.90 -0.99
N ASN A 168 -3.68 8.68 -1.54
CA ASN A 168 -2.96 8.41 -2.80
C ASN A 168 -3.78 7.65 -3.85
N GLY A 169 -4.98 7.19 -3.51
CA GLY A 169 -5.86 6.41 -4.38
C GLY A 169 -5.61 4.90 -4.28
N SER A 170 -6.58 4.13 -4.79
CA SER A 170 -6.63 2.66 -4.71
C SER A 170 -5.78 1.92 -5.75
N CYS A 171 -5.15 2.64 -6.69
CA CYS A 171 -4.14 2.09 -7.61
C CYS A 171 -2.83 1.69 -6.92
N TRP A 172 -2.64 2.10 -5.67
CA TRP A 172 -1.52 1.69 -4.85
C TRP A 172 -1.97 0.57 -3.94
N VAL A 173 -1.14 -0.46 -3.83
CA VAL A 173 -1.35 -1.56 -2.90
C VAL A 173 -0.10 -1.79 -2.07
N PRO A 174 -0.21 -2.17 -0.78
CA PRO A 174 0.95 -2.57 -0.02
C PRO A 174 1.59 -3.82 -0.64
N MET A 175 2.90 -3.88 -0.58
CA MET A 175 3.70 -5.03 -1.02
C MET A 175 3.67 -6.11 0.06
N ASP A 176 2.57 -6.84 0.16
CA ASP A 176 2.29 -7.81 1.22
C ASP A 176 2.13 -9.26 0.71
N GLY A 177 2.49 -9.53 -0.54
CA GLY A 177 2.32 -10.85 -1.15
C GLY A 177 0.99 -11.04 -1.91
N ARG A 178 0.11 -10.02 -1.95
CA ARG A 178 -1.22 -10.14 -2.56
C ARG A 178 -1.19 -10.43 -4.07
N ASN A 179 -2.29 -11.00 -4.55
CA ASN A 179 -2.57 -11.19 -5.97
C ASN A 179 -2.91 -9.84 -6.64
N ILE A 180 -2.36 -9.62 -7.82
CA ILE A 180 -2.55 -8.43 -8.67
C ILE A 180 -2.92 -8.79 -10.12
N ALA A 181 -3.35 -10.03 -10.38
CA ALA A 181 -3.80 -10.47 -11.69
C ALA A 181 -4.88 -9.54 -12.25
N GLY A 182 -4.75 -9.18 -13.54
CA GLY A 182 -5.62 -8.22 -14.21
C GLY A 182 -5.26 -6.75 -13.99
N SER A 183 -4.28 -6.43 -13.13
CA SER A 183 -3.75 -5.07 -13.05
C SER A 183 -2.89 -4.70 -14.26
N LYS A 184 -2.67 -3.40 -14.46
CA LYS A 184 -1.78 -2.91 -15.52
C LYS A 184 -0.34 -3.38 -15.30
N LEU A 185 0.13 -3.40 -14.04
CA LEU A 185 1.45 -3.92 -13.71
C LEU A 185 1.58 -5.39 -14.08
N ALA A 186 0.60 -6.24 -13.72
CA ALA A 186 0.59 -7.65 -14.06
C ALA A 186 0.64 -7.90 -15.58
N THR A 187 -0.03 -7.06 -16.36
CA THR A 187 -0.02 -7.14 -17.83
C THR A 187 1.36 -6.81 -18.41
N ILE A 188 2.08 -5.85 -17.81
CA ILE A 188 3.39 -5.40 -18.28
C ILE A 188 4.49 -6.40 -17.90
N THR A 189 4.48 -6.90 -16.66
CA THR A 189 5.57 -7.70 -16.10
C THR A 189 5.32 -9.20 -16.15
N GLY A 190 4.08 -9.62 -16.38
CA GLY A 190 3.65 -11.02 -16.24
C GLY A 190 3.50 -11.48 -14.77
N LEU A 191 3.73 -10.60 -13.79
CA LEU A 191 3.59 -10.95 -12.37
C LEU A 191 2.11 -11.08 -11.99
N THR A 192 1.76 -12.17 -11.30
CA THR A 192 0.40 -12.39 -10.77
C THR A 192 0.28 -11.99 -9.30
N THR A 193 1.39 -11.85 -8.60
CA THR A 193 1.47 -11.40 -7.20
C THR A 193 2.55 -10.33 -7.06
N VAL A 194 2.40 -9.45 -6.07
CA VAL A 194 3.49 -8.59 -5.62
C VAL A 194 4.31 -9.33 -4.58
N THR A 195 5.61 -9.03 -4.51
CA THR A 195 6.49 -9.54 -3.45
C THR A 195 6.06 -9.01 -2.10
N ASN A 196 6.17 -9.82 -1.04
CA ASN A 196 6.01 -9.32 0.33
C ASN A 196 7.30 -8.59 0.74
N ALA A 197 7.23 -7.27 0.89
CA ALA A 197 8.35 -6.42 1.25
C ALA A 197 8.50 -6.21 2.78
N GLY A 198 7.68 -6.88 3.60
CA GLY A 198 7.76 -6.78 5.05
C GLY A 198 9.12 -7.25 5.58
N GLY A 199 9.84 -6.36 6.27
CA GLY A 199 11.15 -6.66 6.86
C GLY A 199 12.30 -6.76 5.84
N LEU A 200 12.04 -6.53 4.55
CA LEU A 200 13.07 -6.64 3.52
C LEU A 200 13.83 -5.32 3.34
N PHE A 201 15.11 -5.45 3.02
CA PHE A 201 15.87 -4.38 2.38
C PHE A 201 15.62 -4.41 0.87
N LEU A 202 15.51 -3.24 0.24
CA LEU A 202 15.49 -3.15 -1.21
C LEU A 202 16.90 -2.92 -1.74
N ARG A 203 17.24 -3.61 -2.84
CA ARG A 203 18.49 -3.47 -3.57
C ARG A 203 18.21 -3.15 -5.04
N GLY A 204 19.18 -2.52 -5.70
CA GLY A 204 19.06 -2.14 -7.11
C GLY A 204 19.34 -3.31 -8.05
N GLN A 205 18.64 -3.34 -9.18
CA GLN A 205 18.98 -4.22 -10.30
C GLN A 205 20.17 -3.64 -11.06
N GLU A 206 21.17 -4.47 -11.36
CA GLU A 206 22.34 -4.08 -12.13
C GLU A 206 22.10 -4.18 -13.65
N PHE A 207 22.85 -3.39 -14.40
CA PHE A 207 22.85 -3.43 -15.86
C PHE A 207 24.05 -4.23 -16.35
N ALA A 208 23.90 -5.08 -17.36
CA ALA A 208 24.93 -6.03 -17.83
C ALA A 208 26.28 -5.43 -18.28
N SER A 209 26.45 -4.10 -18.30
CA SER A 209 27.67 -3.41 -18.75
C SER A 209 28.45 -2.71 -17.63
N ASN A 210 28.09 -2.90 -16.36
CA ASN A 210 28.77 -2.28 -15.23
C ASN A 210 29.79 -3.22 -14.56
N THR A 211 30.66 -2.63 -13.73
CA THR A 211 31.38 -3.36 -12.68
C THR A 211 30.34 -4.12 -11.85
N ASN A 212 30.54 -5.42 -11.65
CA ASN A 212 29.65 -6.27 -10.87
C ASN A 212 29.74 -5.89 -9.38
N HIS A 213 28.84 -5.00 -8.91
CA HIS A 213 28.76 -4.67 -7.48
C HIS A 213 27.88 -5.67 -6.74
N ASP A 214 27.02 -6.39 -7.48
CA ASP A 214 26.06 -7.34 -6.93
C ASP A 214 25.93 -8.61 -7.79
N PRO A 215 26.77 -9.62 -7.52
CA PRO A 215 26.83 -10.82 -8.35
C PRO A 215 25.46 -11.49 -8.54
N ASN A 216 25.13 -11.79 -9.80
CA ASN A 216 23.88 -12.43 -10.23
C ASN A 216 22.62 -11.54 -10.15
N ARG A 217 22.77 -10.21 -10.18
CA ARG A 217 21.65 -9.25 -10.25
C ARG A 217 21.65 -8.40 -11.51
N ASP A 218 22.02 -8.99 -12.64
CA ASP A 218 22.01 -8.31 -13.94
C ASP A 218 20.62 -8.29 -14.61
N THR A 219 20.50 -7.64 -15.77
CA THR A 219 19.26 -7.48 -16.53
C THR A 219 18.51 -8.77 -16.88
N ASN A 220 19.15 -9.93 -16.83
CA ASN A 220 18.53 -11.23 -17.11
C ASN A 220 18.01 -11.93 -15.85
N SER A 221 18.39 -11.46 -14.66
CA SER A 221 17.84 -12.01 -13.41
C SER A 221 16.40 -11.51 -13.18
N PRO A 222 15.53 -12.33 -12.59
CA PRO A 222 14.15 -11.93 -12.32
C PRO A 222 14.08 -10.70 -11.40
N ILE A 223 13.20 -9.76 -11.71
CA ILE A 223 12.93 -8.60 -10.86
C ILE A 223 11.94 -8.97 -9.74
N ALA A 224 12.01 -8.24 -8.63
CA ALA A 224 11.08 -8.38 -7.50
C ALA A 224 11.09 -9.78 -6.84
N THR A 225 12.26 -10.38 -6.69
CA THR A 225 12.43 -11.65 -5.94
C THR A 225 12.89 -11.42 -4.50
N PHE A 226 12.55 -12.35 -3.62
CA PHE A 226 13.06 -12.43 -2.25
C PHE A 226 14.46 -13.06 -2.23
N GLU A 227 15.31 -12.60 -1.32
CA GLU A 227 16.61 -13.19 -1.04
C GLU A 227 16.80 -13.29 0.48
N ASP A 228 17.30 -14.43 0.95
CA ASP A 228 17.55 -14.66 2.37
C ASP A 228 18.83 -13.94 2.83
N GLN A 229 18.95 -13.71 4.13
CA GLN A 229 20.15 -13.11 4.70
C GLN A 229 21.37 -14.01 4.46
N SER A 230 22.51 -13.39 4.19
CA SER A 230 23.78 -14.08 4.03
C SER A 230 24.90 -13.26 4.68
N THR A 231 25.85 -13.96 5.31
CA THR A 231 27.08 -13.36 5.81
C THR A 231 28.25 -13.97 5.05
N GLN A 232 29.18 -13.13 4.60
CA GLN A 232 30.34 -13.63 3.88
C GLN A 232 31.20 -14.51 4.81
N ALA A 233 31.58 -15.68 4.31
CA ALA A 233 32.52 -16.54 5.00
C ALA A 233 33.83 -15.77 5.25
N HIS A 234 34.31 -15.78 6.49
CA HIS A 234 35.55 -15.12 6.88
C HIS A 234 36.30 -15.96 7.92
N SER A 235 37.61 -15.73 8.04
CA SER A 235 38.49 -16.45 8.96
C SER A 235 38.98 -15.54 10.07
N HIS A 236 39.04 -16.06 11.30
CA HIS A 236 39.75 -15.42 12.40
C HIS A 236 41.14 -16.03 12.56
N THR A 237 42.15 -15.20 12.73
CA THR A 237 43.49 -15.66 13.13
C THR A 237 43.60 -15.55 14.64
N TYR A 238 43.88 -16.67 15.31
CA TYR A 238 44.16 -16.70 16.75
C TYR A 238 45.64 -16.97 16.97
N SER A 239 46.30 -16.14 17.78
CA SER A 239 47.69 -16.33 18.19
C SER A 239 47.81 -16.18 19.69
N GLY A 240 48.41 -17.16 20.36
CA GLY A 240 48.75 -17.12 21.77
C GLY A 240 50.20 -17.56 21.99
N TYR A 241 50.84 -17.04 23.04
CA TYR A 241 52.13 -17.52 23.53
C TYR A 241 51.88 -18.23 24.86
N THR A 242 52.44 -19.42 25.05
CA THR A 242 52.47 -20.09 26.36
C THR A 242 53.77 -19.70 27.05
N SER A 243 53.70 -19.19 28.27
CA SER A 243 54.88 -18.69 29.00
C SER A 243 55.49 -19.72 29.98
N THR A 244 54.86 -20.88 30.14
CA THR A 244 55.36 -21.97 30.97
C THR A 244 54.95 -23.32 30.37
N ASP A 245 55.88 -24.28 30.36
CA ASP A 245 55.55 -25.69 30.14
C ASP A 245 54.54 -26.12 31.22
N GLY A 246 53.49 -26.83 30.82
CA GLY A 246 52.35 -27.19 31.69
C GLY A 246 52.74 -27.98 32.95
N GLN A 247 52.99 -27.28 34.06
CA GLN A 247 53.14 -27.90 35.39
C GLN A 247 51.82 -28.54 35.84
N HIS A 248 51.86 -29.83 36.16
CA HIS A 248 50.75 -30.55 36.80
C HIS A 248 51.26 -31.46 37.94
N SER A 249 50.42 -31.74 38.94
CA SER A 249 50.77 -32.54 40.13
C SER A 249 49.91 -33.80 40.23
N HIS A 250 50.52 -34.94 40.50
CA HIS A 250 49.81 -36.18 40.84
C HIS A 250 49.88 -36.41 42.35
N GLY A 251 48.73 -36.57 43.00
CA GLY A 251 48.64 -37.06 44.37
C GLY A 251 48.32 -38.54 44.34
N PHE A 252 49.25 -39.39 44.76
CA PHE A 252 48.96 -40.81 44.98
C PHE A 252 48.87 -41.09 46.48
N SER A 253 47.79 -41.76 46.88
CA SER A 253 47.64 -42.28 48.25
C SER A 253 48.13 -43.72 48.25
N ILE A 254 49.15 -44.04 49.04
CA ILE A 254 49.55 -45.42 49.29
C ILE A 254 48.69 -45.94 50.44
N PRO A 255 47.72 -46.85 50.22
CA PRO A 255 46.98 -47.44 51.32
C PRO A 255 47.91 -48.37 52.11
N TYR A 256 48.28 -47.97 53.32
CA TYR A 256 48.98 -48.83 54.26
C TYR A 256 47.97 -49.81 54.88
N ARG A 257 47.94 -51.06 54.42
CA ARG A 257 47.26 -52.15 55.14
C ARG A 257 48.18 -52.62 56.27
N LYS A 258 47.79 -52.37 57.52
CA LYS A 258 48.33 -53.14 58.65
C LYS A 258 47.73 -54.54 58.57
N GLU A 259 48.51 -55.52 58.13
CA GLU A 259 48.19 -56.92 58.40
C GLU A 259 48.51 -57.18 59.87
N GLU A 260 47.49 -57.20 60.73
CA GLU A 260 47.60 -57.84 62.04
C GLU A 260 47.48 -59.36 61.83
N GLY A 261 48.63 -60.06 61.82
CA GLY A 261 48.60 -61.51 61.94
C GLY A 261 49.86 -62.24 61.51
N GLY A 262 50.53 -62.86 62.50
CA GLY A 262 51.12 -64.19 62.32
C GLY A 262 52.48 -64.26 61.64
N TRP A 263 53.46 -64.74 62.39
CA TRP A 263 54.81 -65.01 61.93
C TRP A 263 54.84 -66.01 60.76
N GLY A 264 55.36 -65.56 59.62
CA GLY A 264 56.02 -66.39 58.62
C GLY A 264 55.25 -66.64 57.34
N GLN A 265 55.53 -65.85 56.29
CA GLN A 265 55.91 -66.40 54.99
C GLN A 265 56.51 -65.33 54.06
N GLN A 266 57.33 -65.81 53.15
CA GLN A 266 58.42 -65.13 52.46
C GLN A 266 57.96 -64.09 51.42
N GLY A 267 58.63 -62.93 51.42
CA GLY A 267 59.32 -62.49 50.20
C GLY A 267 58.53 -61.76 49.12
N PHE A 268 57.61 -60.86 49.46
CA PHE A 268 57.43 -59.67 48.64
C PHE A 268 58.28 -58.56 49.26
N ASN A 269 59.18 -57.95 48.47
CA ASN A 269 59.95 -56.78 48.90
C ASN A 269 59.00 -55.58 49.09
N ALA A 270 58.27 -55.59 50.20
CA ALA A 270 57.58 -54.42 50.71
C ALA A 270 58.67 -53.40 51.09
N PHE A 271 58.63 -52.24 50.44
CA PHE A 271 59.43 -51.08 50.77
C PHE A 271 59.16 -50.70 52.24
N LYS A 272 60.00 -51.20 53.15
CA LYS A 272 59.99 -50.83 54.57
C LYS A 272 60.54 -49.43 54.68
N VAL A 273 59.66 -48.45 54.91
CA VAL A 273 60.08 -47.12 55.36
C VAL A 273 60.51 -47.25 56.82
N THR A 274 61.81 -47.42 57.05
CA THR A 274 62.38 -47.42 58.39
C THR A 274 62.56 -45.99 58.86
N ASP A 275 61.66 -45.57 59.74
CA ASP A 275 61.80 -44.55 60.80
C ASP A 275 62.85 -43.46 60.56
N ARG A 276 62.63 -42.65 59.52
CA ARG A 276 63.11 -41.27 59.45
C ARG A 276 61.91 -40.41 59.14
N SER A 277 61.65 -39.46 60.04
CA SER A 277 60.85 -38.24 59.87
C SER A 277 59.77 -38.30 58.78
N ILE A 278 58.52 -38.27 59.22
CA ILE A 278 57.31 -38.08 58.40
C ILE A 278 57.27 -36.66 57.75
N ASP A 279 58.36 -35.88 57.77
CA ASP A 279 58.38 -34.50 57.27
C ASP A 279 59.11 -34.33 55.93
N ASP A 280 59.70 -35.39 55.35
CA ASP A 280 60.59 -35.27 54.17
C ASP A 280 60.13 -36.06 52.93
N TYR A 281 58.85 -36.40 52.80
CA TYR A 281 58.28 -36.74 51.49
C TYR A 281 57.81 -35.47 50.76
N ASN A 282 58.76 -34.55 50.55
CA ASN A 282 58.57 -33.49 49.56
C ASN A 282 58.39 -34.16 48.20
N GLY A 283 57.17 -34.01 47.64
CA GLY A 283 56.80 -34.59 46.37
C GLY A 283 57.88 -34.35 45.32
N ARG A 284 58.42 -35.43 44.75
CA ARG A 284 59.33 -35.30 43.62
C ARG A 284 58.56 -34.68 42.47
N GLN A 285 58.97 -33.49 42.04
CA GLN A 285 58.52 -32.95 40.77
C GLN A 285 59.04 -33.85 39.65
N THR A 286 58.15 -34.30 38.78
CA THR A 286 58.53 -34.89 37.50
C THR A 286 58.92 -33.76 36.53
N ASP A 287 59.88 -34.02 35.64
CA ASP A 287 60.28 -33.09 34.58
C ASP A 287 59.04 -32.65 33.77
N GLY A 288 58.94 -31.35 33.47
CA GLY A 288 57.82 -30.73 32.77
C GLY A 288 57.68 -31.14 31.31
N SER A 289 58.64 -31.89 30.76
CA SER A 289 58.59 -32.40 29.39
C SER A 289 57.58 -33.55 29.24
N GLY A 290 56.31 -33.20 29.04
CA GLY A 290 55.24 -34.08 28.62
C GLY A 290 54.38 -33.43 27.53
N ASN A 291 53.96 -34.21 26.55
CA ASN A 291 53.13 -33.72 25.43
C ASN A 291 51.77 -33.26 25.99
N HIS A 292 51.50 -31.96 25.97
CA HIS A 292 50.25 -31.38 26.45
C HIS A 292 49.60 -30.54 25.35
N TYR A 293 48.27 -30.63 25.27
CA TYR A 293 47.48 -29.91 24.30
C TYR A 293 46.90 -28.66 24.95
N HIS A 294 47.16 -27.50 24.36
CA HIS A 294 46.46 -26.27 24.71
C HIS A 294 45.18 -26.19 23.88
N TYR A 295 44.03 -26.23 24.56
CA TYR A 295 42.76 -25.95 23.93
C TYR A 295 42.50 -24.45 24.01
N TYR A 296 42.68 -23.75 22.89
CA TYR A 296 42.31 -22.34 22.78
C TYR A 296 40.86 -22.25 22.29
N SER A 297 39.95 -21.83 23.17
CA SER A 297 38.59 -21.49 22.80
C SER A 297 38.41 -19.97 22.89
N GLY A 298 38.17 -19.32 21.75
CA GLY A 298 37.71 -17.94 21.70
C GLY A 298 36.22 -17.93 21.36
N THR A 299 35.40 -17.40 22.26
CA THR A 299 34.03 -17.03 21.91
C THR A 299 34.09 -15.62 21.34
N THR A 300 33.68 -15.41 20.09
CA THR A 300 33.41 -14.05 19.59
C THR A 300 32.13 -13.55 20.28
N SER A 301 32.26 -13.13 21.53
CA SER A 301 31.16 -12.52 22.26
C SER A 301 31.06 -11.04 21.93
N ASN A 302 29.82 -10.60 21.93
CA ASN A 302 29.35 -9.34 21.39
C ASN A 302 29.96 -8.14 22.13
N HIS A 303 30.78 -7.32 21.47
CA HIS A 303 31.11 -6.01 22.01
C HIS A 303 29.92 -5.08 21.73
N ASN A 304 29.14 -4.78 22.78
CA ASN A 304 28.00 -3.84 22.83
C ASN A 304 26.56 -4.42 22.74
N GLY A 305 26.26 -5.57 23.37
CA GLY A 305 24.86 -5.87 23.75
C GLY A 305 23.84 -6.08 22.62
N TYR A 306 24.28 -6.23 21.37
CA TYR A 306 23.42 -6.53 20.22
C TYR A 306 23.48 -8.02 19.86
N SER A 307 23.17 -8.88 20.82
CA SER A 307 22.99 -10.32 20.57
C SER A 307 21.53 -10.55 20.20
N SER A 308 21.20 -10.45 18.92
CA SER A 308 19.86 -10.77 18.40
C SER A 308 19.94 -11.67 17.18
N ASP A 309 18.83 -12.35 16.87
CA ASP A 309 18.64 -13.31 15.78
C ASP A 309 18.87 -12.74 14.35
N GLU A 310 19.21 -11.45 14.23
CA GLU A 310 19.19 -10.70 12.98
C GLU A 310 20.44 -9.82 12.85
N THR A 311 21.18 -9.97 11.74
CA THR A 311 22.31 -9.09 11.37
C THR A 311 21.83 -8.05 10.37
N ARG A 312 21.77 -6.78 10.77
CA ARG A 312 21.34 -5.68 9.89
C ARG A 312 21.97 -4.34 10.25
N PRO A 313 22.13 -3.42 9.28
CA PRO A 313 22.49 -2.04 9.59
C PRO A 313 21.34 -1.31 10.34
N LYS A 314 21.66 -0.19 10.99
CA LYS A 314 20.62 0.71 11.55
C LYS A 314 19.64 1.11 10.45
N ASN A 315 18.34 0.98 10.72
CA ASN A 315 17.28 1.17 9.73
C ASN A 315 16.02 1.78 10.36
N ILE A 316 15.08 2.17 9.50
CA ILE A 316 13.73 2.60 9.86
C ILE A 316 12.72 1.68 9.17
N ASN A 317 11.63 1.35 9.86
CA ASN A 317 10.54 0.55 9.31
C ASN A 317 9.43 1.45 8.76
N LEU A 318 9.08 1.25 7.48
CA LEU A 318 8.04 1.99 6.77
C LEU A 318 7.17 1.00 5.99
N TRP A 319 5.92 1.36 5.74
CA TRP A 319 5.07 0.62 4.83
C TRP A 319 5.56 0.81 3.39
N THR A 320 5.66 -0.29 2.64
CA THR A 320 6.06 -0.28 1.23
C THR A 320 4.84 -0.51 0.35
N TYR A 321 4.59 0.39 -0.59
CA TYR A 321 3.49 0.34 -1.55
C TYR A 321 4.02 0.31 -2.97
N ILE A 322 3.29 -0.36 -3.86
CA ILE A 322 3.57 -0.37 -5.29
C ILE A 322 2.34 0.07 -6.08
N ARG A 323 2.56 0.85 -7.15
CA ARG A 323 1.50 1.30 -8.06
C ARG A 323 1.20 0.24 -9.11
N ILE A 324 -0.01 -0.31 -9.07
CA ILE A 324 -0.42 -1.42 -9.95
C ILE A 324 -1.23 -0.97 -11.17
N ASN A 325 -1.79 0.25 -11.17
CA ASN A 325 -2.62 0.82 -12.24
C ASN A 325 -2.22 2.26 -12.61
#